data_AF-A0A934NLA2-F1
#
_entry.id   AF-A0A934NLA2-F1
#
_cell.length_a   1.000
_cell.length_b   1.000
_cell.length_c   1.000
_cell.angle_alpha   90.00
_cell.angle_beta   90.00
_cell.angle_gamma   90.00
#
_symmetry.space_group_name_H-M   'P 1'
#
loop_
_entity.id
_entity.type
_entity.pdbx_description
1 polymer ?
#
loop_
_entity_poly.entity_id
_entity_poly.type
_entity_poly.pdbx_seq_one_letter_code
_entity_poly.pdbx_strand_id
1 'polypeptide(L)'
;MDDPAAAAAYELVFLHGGGQNAHTWDSVVLALIRAQPDLSALAVDLPGHGHSRWRDDRDYSPVTNAATLAPFLQRMAPKAATVIGMSLGGLTAIARNNIRRRFDGESSSTSRPRRTNVLHS
;
A
#
# COMPACT_ATOMS: atom_id res chain seq x y z
N MET A 1 3.19 13.09 -25.76
CA MET A 1 3.46 13.82 -24.51
C MET A 1 3.36 12.76 -23.43
N ASP A 2 4.48 12.09 -23.20
CA ASP A 2 4.55 10.94 -22.30
C ASP A 2 4.34 11.44 -20.86
N ASP A 3 3.40 10.84 -20.16
CA ASP A 3 3.16 11.11 -18.74
C ASP A 3 4.37 10.61 -17.94
N PRO A 4 5.17 11.47 -17.29
CA PRO A 4 6.34 11.04 -16.53
C PRO A 4 5.99 10.18 -15.31
N ALA A 5 4.71 10.04 -14.94
CA ALA A 5 4.26 9.06 -13.95
C ALA A 5 4.17 7.62 -14.53
N ALA A 6 4.30 7.44 -15.85
CA ALA A 6 4.35 6.14 -16.47
C ALA A 6 5.70 5.46 -16.24
N ALA A 7 5.69 4.50 -15.30
CA ALA A 7 6.66 3.41 -15.06
C ALA A 7 7.52 3.47 -13.79
N ALA A 8 7.33 4.43 -12.88
CA ALA A 8 7.83 4.30 -11.52
C ALA A 8 6.89 3.38 -10.71
N ALA A 9 7.13 2.07 -10.76
CA ALA A 9 6.40 1.13 -9.92
C ALA A 9 6.88 1.28 -8.46
N TYR A 10 6.21 2.14 -7.69
CA TYR A 10 6.60 2.46 -6.32
C TYR A 10 6.74 1.19 -5.46
N GLU A 11 7.85 1.10 -4.72
CA GLU A 11 8.17 -0.03 -3.84
C GLU A 11 7.64 0.16 -2.42
N LEU A 12 7.56 1.42 -1.98
CA LEU A 12 7.03 1.82 -0.68
C LEU A 12 5.78 2.66 -0.84
N VAL A 13 4.75 2.37 -0.05
CA VAL A 13 3.53 3.18 0.02
C VAL A 13 3.34 3.67 1.45
N PHE A 14 3.07 4.96 1.61
CA PHE A 14 2.85 5.61 2.90
C PHE A 14 1.42 6.12 3.05
N LEU A 15 0.76 5.74 4.15
CA LEU A 15 -0.60 6.14 4.50
C LEU A 15 -0.58 6.93 5.82
N HIS A 16 -1.06 8.17 5.79
CA HIS A 16 -1.10 9.05 6.95
C HIS A 16 -2.21 8.68 7.96
N GLY A 17 -2.22 9.30 9.15
CA GLY A 17 -3.25 9.13 10.16
C GLY A 17 -4.44 10.06 9.96
N GLY A 18 -5.51 9.91 10.76
CA GLY A 18 -6.68 10.80 10.65
C GLY A 18 -6.32 12.26 10.91
N GLY A 19 -6.92 13.18 10.13
CA GLY A 19 -6.69 14.63 10.26
C GLY A 19 -5.35 15.13 9.69
N GLN A 20 -4.61 14.26 8.98
CA GLN A 20 -3.34 14.58 8.34
C GLN A 20 -3.46 14.49 6.81
N ASN A 21 -2.35 14.63 6.10
CA ASN A 21 -2.26 14.43 4.65
C ASN A 21 -0.89 13.81 4.29
N ALA A 22 -0.66 13.57 3.00
CA ALA A 22 0.53 12.90 2.47
C ALA A 22 1.85 13.61 2.86
N HIS A 23 1.85 14.94 3.01
CA HIS A 23 3.03 15.72 3.37
C HIS A 23 3.62 15.38 4.75
N THR A 24 2.85 14.68 5.59
CA THR A 24 3.35 14.16 6.87
C THR A 24 4.58 13.25 6.68
N TRP A 25 4.74 12.68 5.48
CA TRP A 25 5.84 11.78 5.15
C TRP A 25 7.03 12.46 4.46
N ASP A 26 6.96 13.75 4.12
CA ASP A 26 7.97 14.42 3.29
C ASP A 26 9.39 14.26 3.85
N SER A 27 9.58 14.51 5.15
CA SER A 27 10.89 14.37 5.80
C SER A 27 11.41 12.93 5.79
N VAL A 28 10.52 11.95 5.99
CA VAL A 28 10.84 10.53 5.99
C VAL A 28 11.22 10.06 4.58
N VAL A 29 10.43 10.43 3.58
CA VAL A 29 10.66 10.07 2.17
C VAL A 29 11.97 10.69 1.68
N LEU A 30 12.20 11.97 1.98
CA LEU A 30 13.45 12.65 1.62
C LEU A 30 14.67 11.98 2.27
N ALA A 31 14.57 11.59 3.55
CA ALA A 31 15.65 10.87 4.23
C ALA A 31 15.89 9.48 3.61
N LEU A 32 14.83 8.75 3.27
CA LEU A 32 14.92 7.42 2.65
C LEU A 32 15.58 7.48 1.27
N ILE A 33 15.14 8.39 0.40
CA ILE A 33 15.72 8.54 -0.95
C ILE A 33 17.19 8.98 -0.86
N ARG A 34 17.55 9.84 0.10
CA ARG A 34 18.97 10.20 0.33
C ARG A 34 19.81 8.99 0.75
N ALA A 35 19.26 8.10 1.57
CA ALA A 35 19.97 6.91 2.04
C ALA A 35 20.00 5.78 0.99
N GLN A 36 18.95 5.68 0.16
CA GLN A 36 18.79 4.67 -0.88
C GLN A 36 18.18 5.31 -2.14
N PRO A 37 19.01 5.86 -3.03
CA PRO A 37 18.56 6.61 -4.21
C PRO A 37 17.69 5.82 -5.19
N ASP A 38 17.83 4.49 -5.19
CA ASP A 38 17.07 3.60 -6.07
C ASP A 38 15.67 3.27 -5.52
N LEU A 39 15.39 3.58 -4.24
CA LEU A 39 14.07 3.35 -3.66
C LEU A 39 13.03 4.33 -4.20
N SER A 40 11.89 3.78 -4.60
CA SER A 40 10.73 4.56 -5.01
C SER A 40 9.62 4.54 -3.95
N ALA A 41 9.13 5.73 -3.58
CA ALA A 41 8.13 5.91 -2.53
C ALA A 41 6.91 6.71 -3.00
N LEU A 42 5.72 6.29 -2.58
CA LEU A 42 4.44 6.95 -2.82
C LEU A 42 3.76 7.29 -1.49
N ALA A 43 3.59 8.57 -1.20
CA ALA A 43 2.72 9.02 -0.11
C ALA A 43 1.33 9.35 -0.66
N VAL A 44 0.28 8.85 0.00
CA VAL A 44 -1.10 8.94 -0.49
C VAL A 44 -1.97 9.71 0.48
N ASP A 45 -2.72 10.68 -0.04
CA ASP A 45 -3.84 11.31 0.66
C ASP A 45 -5.00 10.32 0.77
N LEU A 46 -5.40 9.97 2.00
CA LEU A 46 -6.58 9.13 2.24
C LEU A 46 -7.85 9.87 1.79
N PRO A 47 -8.94 9.17 1.43
CA PRO A 47 -10.22 9.81 1.12
C PRO A 47 -10.63 10.85 2.18
N GLY A 48 -11.11 12.00 1.73
CA GLY A 48 -11.47 13.14 2.59
C GLY A 48 -10.29 13.90 3.21
N HIS A 49 -9.07 13.74 2.70
CA HIS A 49 -7.89 14.46 3.19
C HIS A 49 -7.06 15.00 2.02
N GLY A 50 -6.33 16.09 2.27
CA GLY A 50 -5.45 16.71 1.27
C GLY A 50 -6.17 16.97 -0.06
N HIS A 51 -5.64 16.37 -1.13
CA HIS A 51 -6.19 16.47 -2.48
C HIS A 51 -7.18 15.34 -2.84
N SER A 52 -7.36 14.38 -1.95
CA SER A 52 -8.28 13.27 -2.17
C SER A 52 -9.72 13.70 -1.89
N ARG A 53 -10.61 13.39 -2.84
CA ARG A 53 -12.04 13.71 -2.74
C ARG A 53 -12.66 13.16 -1.45
N TRP A 54 -13.63 13.90 -0.95
CA TRP A 54 -14.52 13.43 0.11
C TRP A 54 -15.51 12.42 -0.46
N ARG A 55 -15.94 11.47 0.36
CA ARG A 55 -17.01 10.52 0.04
C ARG A 55 -18.36 11.09 0.51
N ASP A 56 -19.37 10.92 -0.34
CA ASP A 56 -20.74 11.37 -0.05
C ASP A 56 -21.36 10.61 1.14
N ASP A 57 -21.04 9.32 1.27
CA ASP A 57 -21.50 8.46 2.38
C ASP A 57 -20.76 8.72 3.70
N ARG A 58 -19.68 9.51 3.68
CA ARG A 58 -18.78 9.79 4.81
C ARG A 58 -18.22 8.54 5.50
N ASP A 59 -18.23 7.39 4.84
CA ASP A 59 -17.62 6.17 5.38
C ASP A 59 -16.11 6.15 5.09
N TYR A 60 -15.35 6.56 6.10
CA TYR A 60 -13.88 6.54 6.08
C TYR A 60 -13.32 5.41 6.94
N SER A 61 -14.09 4.32 7.12
CA SER A 61 -13.61 3.15 7.86
C SER A 61 -12.37 2.55 7.18
N PRO A 62 -11.47 1.87 7.94
CA PRO A 62 -10.27 1.27 7.38
C PRO A 62 -10.52 0.33 6.20
N VAL A 63 -11.63 -0.42 6.23
CA VAL A 63 -12.01 -1.35 5.15
C VAL A 63 -12.44 -0.59 3.90
N THR A 64 -13.26 0.45 4.05
CA THR A 64 -13.72 1.28 2.93
C THR A 64 -12.57 2.08 2.30
N ASN A 65 -11.66 2.61 3.12
CA ASN A 65 -10.43 3.22 2.62
C ASN A 65 -9.56 2.21 1.87
N ALA A 66 -9.38 1.00 2.41
CA ALA A 66 -8.58 -0.03 1.76
C ALA A 66 -9.15 -0.44 0.40
N ALA A 67 -10.47 -0.64 0.32
CA ALA A 67 -11.16 -0.95 -0.93
C ALA A 67 -11.06 0.20 -1.95
N THR A 68 -11.19 1.45 -1.49
CA THR A 68 -11.06 2.64 -2.35
C THR A 68 -9.64 2.77 -2.91
N LEU A 69 -8.62 2.50 -2.11
CA LEU A 69 -7.22 2.63 -2.52
C LEU A 69 -6.72 1.45 -3.36
N ALA A 70 -7.28 0.25 -3.21
CA ALA A 70 -6.81 -0.95 -3.91
C ALA A 70 -6.60 -0.77 -5.44
N PRO A 71 -7.58 -0.28 -6.22
CA PRO A 71 -7.38 -0.11 -7.66
C PRO A 71 -6.38 0.99 -8.01
N PHE A 72 -6.28 2.04 -7.19
CA PHE A 72 -5.28 3.09 -7.37
C PHE A 72 -3.87 2.55 -7.13
N LEU A 73 -3.66 1.84 -6.03
CA LEU A 73 -2.37 1.24 -5.70
C LEU A 73 -1.97 0.13 -6.67
N GLN A 74 -2.92 -0.60 -7.24
CA GLN A 74 -2.62 -1.60 -8.28
C GLN A 74 -2.04 -0.95 -9.55
N ARG A 75 -2.46 0.29 -9.88
CA ARG A 75 -1.93 1.02 -11.03
C ARG A 75 -0.62 1.73 -10.72
N MET A 76 -0.55 2.43 -9.59
CA MET A 76 0.59 3.28 -9.26
C MET A 76 1.76 2.50 -8.65
N ALA A 77 1.44 1.53 -7.78
CA ALA A 77 2.43 0.81 -6.98
C ALA A 77 2.26 -0.71 -7.13
N PRO A 78 2.26 -1.26 -8.37
CA PRO A 78 2.06 -2.69 -8.60
C PRO A 78 3.18 -3.55 -7.98
N LYS A 79 4.36 -2.94 -7.76
CA LYS A 79 5.52 -3.58 -7.13
C LYS A 79 5.69 -3.24 -5.65
N ALA A 80 4.72 -2.57 -5.03
CA ALA A 80 4.81 -2.20 -3.62
C ALA A 80 5.00 -3.44 -2.75
N ALA A 81 6.20 -3.58 -2.19
CA ALA A 81 6.54 -4.64 -1.25
C ALA A 81 6.05 -4.28 0.16
N THR A 82 6.03 -2.98 0.48
CA THR A 82 5.75 -2.50 1.84
C THR A 82 4.73 -1.36 1.83
N VAL A 83 3.75 -1.45 2.72
CA VAL A 83 2.84 -0.35 3.04
C VAL A 83 3.08 0.07 4.49
N ILE A 84 3.50 1.32 4.68
CA ILE A 84 3.73 1.95 5.97
C ILE A 84 2.50 2.78 6.30
N GLY A 85 1.90 2.55 7.45
CA GLY A 85 0.68 3.24 7.85
C GLY A 85 0.76 3.78 9.27
N MET A 86 0.35 5.03 9.45
CA MET A 86 0.18 5.64 10.77
C MET A 86 -1.29 5.63 11.17
N SER A 87 -1.63 5.14 12.37
CA SER A 87 -2.99 5.18 12.92
C SER A 87 -4.05 4.66 11.92
N LEU A 88 -4.97 5.51 11.44
CA LEU A 88 -5.95 5.19 10.39
C LEU A 88 -5.29 4.56 9.15
N GLY A 89 -4.16 5.09 8.69
CA GLY A 89 -3.37 4.52 7.60
C GLY A 89 -2.85 3.12 7.92
N GLY A 90 -2.47 2.86 9.17
CA GLY A 90 -2.06 1.54 9.65
C GLY A 90 -3.20 0.53 9.61
N LEU A 91 -4.37 0.90 10.13
CA LEU A 91 -5.57 0.06 10.07
C LEU A 91 -6.00 -0.20 8.62
N THR A 92 -5.90 0.81 7.76
CA THR A 92 -6.19 0.71 6.32
C THR A 92 -5.23 -0.27 5.63
N ALA A 93 -3.93 -0.22 5.95
CA ALA A 93 -2.94 -1.15 5.42
C ALA A 93 -3.23 -2.60 5.84
N ILE A 94 -3.60 -2.82 7.11
CA ILE A 94 -3.99 -4.14 7.62
C ILE A 94 -5.25 -4.65 6.90
N ALA A 95 -6.29 -3.82 6.78
CA ALA A 95 -7.51 -4.17 6.08
C ALA A 95 -7.24 -4.55 4.61
N ARG A 96 -6.38 -3.80 3.91
CA ARG A 96 -5.95 -4.11 2.54
C ARG A 96 -5.28 -5.48 2.44
N ASN A 97 -4.36 -5.81 3.36
CA ASN A 97 -3.67 -7.11 3.34
C ASN A 97 -4.66 -8.26 3.56
N ASN A 98 -5.66 -8.08 4.43
CA ASN A 98 -6.71 -9.07 4.63
C ASN A 98 -7.59 -9.26 3.38
N ILE A 99 -7.86 -8.18 2.63
CA ILE A 99 -8.56 -8.26 1.34
C ILE A 99 -7.72 -9.05 0.34
N ARG A 100 -6.43 -8.72 0.17
CA ARG A 100 -5.53 -9.39 -0.77
C ARG A 100 -5.42 -10.89 -0.47
N ARG A 101 -5.22 -11.27 0.79
CA ARG A 101 -5.11 -12.68 1.21
C ARG A 101 -6.38 -13.49 0.97
N ARG A 102 -7.58 -12.88 1.03
CA ARG A 102 -8.83 -13.58 0.69
C ARG A 102 -8.87 -13.98 -0.78
N PHE A 103 -8.41 -13.11 -1.68
CA PHE A 103 -8.32 -13.42 -3.11
C PHE A 103 -7.19 -14.42 -3.44
N ASP A 104 -6.04 -14.34 -2.78
CA ASP A 104 -4.94 -15.30 -2.97
C ASP A 104 -5.27 -16.70 -2.37
N GLY A 105 -6.12 -16.76 -1.33
CA GLY A 105 -6.53 -17.99 -0.65
C GLY A 105 -7.55 -18.84 -1.42
N GLU A 106 -8.41 -18.23 -2.24
CA GLU A 106 -9.39 -18.94 -3.08
C GLU A 106 -8.77 -19.54 -4.36
N SER A 107 -7.57 -19.12 -4.74
CA SER A 107 -6.87 -19.58 -5.95
C SER A 107 -5.89 -20.75 -5.72
N SER A 108 -5.84 -21.32 -4.51
CA SER A 108 -4.93 -22.43 -4.17
C SER A 108 -5.65 -23.77 -3.94
N SER A 109 -6.27 -24.30 -5.00
CA SER A 109 -6.60 -25.73 -5.12
C SER A 109 -5.93 -26.34 -6.36
N THR A 110 -4.60 -26.49 -6.30
CA THR A 110 -3.90 -27.48 -7.12
C THR A 110 -2.75 -28.08 -6.30
N SER A 111 -2.91 -29.35 -5.97
CA SER A 111 -1.94 -30.25 -5.34
C SER A 111 -0.62 -30.34 -6.13
N ARG A 112 0.53 -30.19 -5.44
CA ARG A 112 1.75 -31.01 -5.65
C ARG A 112 2.82 -30.76 -4.55
N PRO A 113 3.86 -31.62 -4.43
CA PRO A 113 4.01 -32.60 -3.35
C PRO A 113 5.05 -32.22 -2.28
N ARG A 114 4.98 -32.90 -1.13
CA ARG A 114 6.00 -32.84 -0.06
C ARG A 114 7.38 -33.19 -0.60
N ARG A 115 8.35 -32.30 -0.42
CA ARG A 115 9.78 -32.62 -0.29
C ARG A 115 10.47 -31.61 0.62
N THR A 116 10.89 -32.08 1.79
CA THR A 116 12.17 -31.62 2.37
C THR A 116 12.71 -32.71 3.29
N ASN A 117 13.77 -33.37 2.84
CA ASN A 117 14.81 -33.87 3.73
C ASN A 117 15.59 -32.66 4.24
N VAL A 118 15.78 -32.54 5.55
CA VAL A 118 16.99 -31.96 6.15
C VAL A 118 17.25 -32.73 7.46
N LEU A 119 18.35 -33.48 7.50
CA LEU A 119 18.97 -34.02 8.71
C LEU A 119 19.36 -32.87 9.64
N HIS A 120 19.19 -33.05 10.95
CA HIS A 120 20.01 -32.39 11.96
C HIS A 120 20.51 -33.44 12.95
N SER A 121 21.84 -33.42 13.13
CA SER A 121 22.74 -34.19 14.02
C SER A 121 22.98 -35.66 13.68
#